data_AF-A0A2P5FLH8-F1
#
_entry.id   AF-A0A2P5FLH8-F1
#
_cell.length_a   1.000
_cell.length_b   1.000
_cell.length_c   1.000
_cell.angle_alpha   90.00
_cell.angle_beta   90.00
_cell.angle_gamma   90.00
#
_symmetry.space_group_name_H-M   'P 1'
#
loop_
_entity.id
_entity.type
_entity.pdbx_description
1 polymer ?
#
loop_
_entity_poly.entity_id
_entity_poly.type
_entity_poly.pdbx_seq_one_letter_code
_entity_poly.pdbx_strand_id
1 'polypeptide(L)'
;MMKQLCCPVFATLFSLLLATSAYQYQCGNQANFNRVCEDGNCCSTDGFCGTGDQYCSVELCQSQCPDPTEDPHDVSALITAAVFDTLNPNRNDDRCPGHGFYTYESFLEAARRFPEFGTTGSYENRRRELAAFFGQTSALTGEGWPGADNGGEFAWGYCFVDLNYTGNYCIEGVHGNWPCVEGKSYRPRGPIELT
;
A
#
# COMPACT_ATOMS: atom_id res chain seq x y z
N MET A 1 -45.61 33.30 -38.08
CA MET A 1 -44.16 33.02 -37.88
C MET A 1 -43.93 32.70 -36.40
N MET A 2 -44.06 31.43 -36.02
CA MET A 2 -43.68 30.94 -34.69
C MET A 2 -42.17 30.70 -34.69
N LYS A 3 -41.41 31.52 -33.96
CA LYS A 3 -39.98 31.28 -33.74
C LYS A 3 -39.83 30.33 -32.56
N GLN A 4 -39.26 29.18 -32.87
CA GLN A 4 -38.76 28.16 -31.94
C GLN A 4 -37.84 28.82 -30.91
N LEU A 5 -38.25 28.77 -29.64
CA LEU A 5 -37.42 29.17 -28.51
C LEU A 5 -37.62 28.12 -27.40
N CYS A 6 -37.07 26.91 -27.55
CA CYS A 6 -37.29 25.87 -26.53
C CYS A 6 -36.17 24.82 -26.36
N CYS A 7 -35.03 24.88 -27.06
CA CYS A 7 -34.11 23.73 -27.10
C CYS A 7 -32.74 23.87 -26.38
N PRO A 8 -32.03 25.01 -26.36
CA PRO A 8 -30.66 25.01 -25.82
C PRO A 8 -30.58 25.20 -24.30
N VAL A 9 -31.57 25.84 -23.66
CA VAL A 9 -31.53 26.16 -22.22
C VAL A 9 -31.96 24.96 -21.34
N PHE A 10 -32.89 24.13 -21.83
CA PHE A 10 -33.30 22.91 -21.12
C PHE A 10 -32.22 21.81 -21.18
N ALA A 11 -31.48 21.71 -22.29
CA ALA A 11 -30.42 20.72 -22.45
C ALA A 11 -29.20 20.99 -21.54
N THR A 12 -28.84 22.25 -21.31
CA THR A 12 -27.73 22.62 -20.42
C THR A 12 -28.08 22.45 -18.94
N LEU A 13 -29.33 22.75 -18.54
CA LEU A 13 -29.83 22.50 -17.19
C LEU A 13 -29.90 21.01 -16.84
N PHE A 14 -30.32 20.16 -17.77
CA PHE A 14 -30.35 18.70 -17.56
C PHE A 14 -28.95 18.08 -17.49
N SER A 15 -27.99 18.61 -18.25
CA SER A 15 -26.59 18.19 -18.22
C SER A 15 -25.88 18.59 -16.91
N LEU A 16 -26.22 19.75 -16.32
CA LEU A 16 -25.71 20.15 -15.00
C LEU A 16 -26.30 19.29 -13.86
N LEU A 17 -27.58 18.92 -13.93
CA LEU A 17 -28.26 18.08 -12.93
C LEU A 17 -27.72 16.62 -12.90
N LEU A 18 -27.32 16.08 -14.06
CA LEU A 18 -26.68 14.76 -14.14
C LEU A 18 -25.22 14.77 -13.67
N ALA A 19 -24.51 15.89 -13.88
CA ALA A 19 -23.14 16.02 -13.38
C ALA A 19 -23.11 16.04 -11.85
N THR A 20 -24.08 16.69 -11.18
CA THR A 20 -24.14 16.74 -9.71
C THR A 20 -24.51 15.40 -9.05
N SER A 21 -25.27 14.54 -9.73
CA SER A 21 -25.61 13.22 -9.17
C SER A 21 -24.48 12.21 -9.33
N ALA A 22 -23.70 12.26 -10.40
CA ALA A 22 -22.54 11.39 -10.60
C ALA A 22 -21.46 11.58 -9.53
N TYR A 23 -21.27 12.81 -9.05
CA TYR A 23 -20.34 13.07 -7.94
C TYR A 23 -20.81 12.45 -6.63
N GLN A 24 -22.10 12.24 -6.37
CA GLN A 24 -22.54 11.70 -5.07
C GLN A 24 -22.17 10.23 -4.86
N TYR A 25 -21.93 9.49 -5.94
CA TYR A 25 -21.59 8.05 -5.89
C TYR A 25 -20.10 7.75 -5.99
N GLN A 26 -19.22 8.75 -6.06
CA GLN A 26 -17.78 8.52 -6.16
C GLN A 26 -17.11 8.35 -4.79
N CYS A 27 -16.09 7.51 -4.70
CA CYS A 27 -15.35 7.21 -3.47
C CYS A 27 -13.90 6.85 -3.79
N GLY A 28 -13.08 6.65 -2.76
CA GLY A 28 -11.72 6.13 -2.92
C GLY A 28 -10.78 7.10 -3.62
N ASN A 29 -9.76 6.56 -4.30
CA ASN A 29 -8.67 7.35 -4.86
C ASN A 29 -9.12 8.28 -6.02
N GLN A 30 -10.22 7.96 -6.70
CA GLN A 30 -10.75 8.72 -7.84
C GLN A 30 -11.47 10.00 -7.44
N ALA A 31 -11.81 10.15 -6.17
CA ALA A 31 -12.42 11.35 -5.63
C ALA A 31 -11.44 12.08 -4.70
N ASN A 32 -11.36 11.60 -3.47
CA ASN A 32 -10.47 12.04 -2.41
C ASN A 32 -10.29 10.81 -1.54
N PHE A 33 -9.05 10.41 -1.25
CA PHE A 33 -8.71 9.14 -0.59
C PHE A 33 -9.53 8.84 0.68
N ASN A 34 -9.99 9.89 1.38
CA ASN A 34 -10.80 9.80 2.60
C ASN A 34 -12.31 9.77 2.37
N ARG A 35 -12.79 9.84 1.12
CA ARG A 35 -14.21 9.85 0.81
C ARG A 35 -14.76 8.43 0.82
N VAL A 36 -15.64 8.19 1.79
CA VAL A 36 -16.35 6.93 2.00
C VAL A 36 -17.76 6.97 1.41
N CYS A 37 -18.34 5.79 1.23
CA CYS A 37 -19.71 5.66 0.74
C CYS A 37 -20.74 5.78 1.86
N GLU A 38 -21.87 6.41 1.55
CA GLU A 38 -23.01 6.50 2.45
C GLU A 38 -23.61 5.10 2.73
N ASP A 39 -24.31 4.97 3.86
CA ASP A 39 -25.00 3.75 4.31
C ASP A 39 -24.12 2.49 4.45
N GLY A 40 -22.79 2.63 4.50
CA GLY A 40 -21.86 1.51 4.61
C GLY A 40 -21.70 0.70 3.33
N ASN A 41 -22.09 1.26 2.18
CA ASN A 41 -21.86 0.65 0.86
C ASN A 41 -20.36 0.47 0.57
N CYS A 42 -20.00 -0.51 -0.24
CA CYS A 42 -18.61 -0.73 -0.59
C CYS A 42 -18.15 0.28 -1.65
N CYS A 43 -16.88 0.68 -1.57
CA CYS A 43 -16.24 1.47 -2.60
C CYS A 43 -15.50 0.56 -3.59
N SER A 44 -15.93 0.48 -4.85
CA SER A 44 -15.26 -0.34 -5.86
C SER A 44 -13.90 0.24 -6.27
N THR A 45 -13.01 -0.55 -6.87
CA THR A 45 -11.72 -0.14 -7.47
C THR A 45 -11.85 0.93 -8.55
N ASP A 46 -13.04 1.07 -9.14
CA ASP A 46 -13.35 2.13 -10.12
C ASP A 46 -13.78 3.45 -9.45
N GLY A 47 -13.88 3.45 -8.12
CA GLY A 47 -14.19 4.63 -7.32
C GLY A 47 -15.68 4.90 -7.22
N PHE A 48 -16.51 3.86 -7.20
CA PHE A 48 -17.96 3.99 -7.10
C PHE A 48 -18.54 3.26 -5.89
N CYS A 49 -19.57 3.85 -5.30
CA CYS A 49 -20.30 3.29 -4.17
C CYS A 49 -21.40 2.34 -4.62
N GLY A 50 -21.49 1.17 -3.99
CA GLY A 50 -22.58 0.23 -4.24
C GLY A 50 -22.55 -1.04 -3.39
N THR A 51 -23.43 -1.97 -3.73
CA THR A 51 -23.58 -3.26 -3.07
C THR A 51 -23.44 -4.41 -4.07
N GLY A 52 -23.08 -5.60 -3.57
CA GLY A 52 -22.81 -6.77 -4.41
C GLY A 52 -21.36 -6.86 -4.87
N ASP A 53 -21.00 -7.97 -5.50
CA ASP A 53 -19.60 -8.37 -5.71
C ASP A 53 -18.78 -7.39 -6.57
N GLN A 54 -19.43 -6.69 -7.51
CA GLN A 54 -18.80 -5.66 -8.35
C GLN A 54 -18.32 -4.42 -7.57
N TYR A 55 -18.78 -4.25 -6.33
CA TYR A 55 -18.32 -3.21 -5.41
C TYR A 55 -17.62 -3.77 -4.17
N CYS A 56 -18.09 -4.92 -3.69
CA CYS A 56 -17.76 -5.46 -2.38
C CYS A 56 -16.85 -6.68 -2.39
N SER A 57 -16.53 -7.26 -3.56
CA SER A 57 -15.60 -8.39 -3.58
C SER A 57 -14.20 -7.96 -3.12
N VAL A 58 -13.51 -8.90 -2.48
CA VAL A 58 -12.17 -8.71 -1.90
C VAL A 58 -11.18 -8.07 -2.88
N GLU A 59 -11.26 -8.44 -4.16
CA GLU A 59 -10.37 -7.97 -5.23
C GLU A 59 -10.79 -6.62 -5.83
N LEU A 60 -12.08 -6.29 -5.79
CA LEU A 60 -12.64 -5.09 -6.44
C LEU A 60 -13.04 -4.00 -5.45
N CYS A 61 -12.75 -4.17 -4.16
CA CYS A 61 -13.13 -3.22 -3.13
C CYS A 61 -11.92 -2.43 -2.60
N GLN A 62 -12.05 -1.09 -2.58
CA GLN A 62 -11.05 -0.17 -2.04
C GLN A 62 -11.26 0.14 -0.56
N SER A 63 -12.52 0.29 -0.12
CA SER A 63 -12.87 0.66 1.25
C SER A 63 -14.30 0.25 1.62
N GLN A 64 -14.57 0.13 2.92
CA GLN A 64 -15.83 -0.40 3.47
C GLN A 64 -16.14 -1.81 2.96
N CYS A 65 -15.10 -2.60 2.74
CA CYS A 65 -15.20 -3.96 2.24
C CYS A 65 -15.69 -4.91 3.34
N PRO A 66 -16.52 -5.91 3.00
CA PRO A 66 -16.87 -6.96 3.93
C PRO A 66 -15.63 -7.76 4.32
N ASP A 67 -15.60 -8.23 5.57
CA ASP A 67 -14.60 -9.22 5.98
C ASP A 67 -14.84 -10.54 5.22
N PRO A 68 -13.78 -11.18 4.68
CA PRO A 68 -13.92 -12.49 4.04
C PRO A 68 -14.52 -13.50 5.03
N THR A 69 -15.56 -14.23 4.60
CA THR A 69 -16.27 -15.20 5.44
C THR A 69 -15.45 -16.46 5.75
N GLU A 70 -14.43 -16.72 4.94
CA GLU A 70 -13.43 -17.78 5.15
C GLU A 70 -12.05 -17.20 4.82
N ASP A 71 -11.47 -16.49 5.78
CA ASP A 71 -10.11 -16.00 5.62
C ASP A 71 -9.13 -17.01 6.22
N PRO A 72 -8.27 -17.66 5.42
CA PRO A 72 -7.07 -18.23 5.98
C PRO A 72 -6.29 -17.09 6.63
N HIS A 73 -6.16 -17.09 7.96
CA HIS A 73 -5.38 -16.10 8.72
C HIS A 73 -3.88 -16.21 8.40
N ASP A 74 -3.50 -15.91 7.16
CA ASP A 74 -2.16 -15.90 6.64
C ASP A 74 -2.00 -14.66 5.76
N VAL A 75 -0.85 -14.01 5.87
CA VAL A 75 -0.57 -12.78 5.13
C VAL A 75 -0.66 -12.95 3.61
N SER A 76 -0.50 -14.19 3.09
CA SER A 76 -0.57 -14.47 1.66
C SER A 76 -1.96 -14.27 1.04
N ALA A 77 -3.02 -14.21 1.86
CA ALA A 77 -4.36 -13.87 1.40
C ALA A 77 -4.46 -12.41 0.91
N LEU A 78 -3.64 -11.52 1.46
CA LEU A 78 -3.59 -10.09 1.11
C LEU A 78 -2.38 -9.74 0.24
N ILE A 79 -1.22 -10.30 0.56
CA ILE A 79 0.04 -10.07 -0.16
C ILE A 79 0.36 -11.35 -0.93
N THR A 80 -0.17 -11.44 -2.15
CA THR A 80 0.29 -12.45 -3.12
C THR A 80 1.68 -12.05 -3.66
N ALA A 81 2.38 -12.96 -4.34
CA ALA A 81 3.63 -12.62 -5.02
C ALA A 81 3.47 -11.42 -5.98
N ALA A 82 2.37 -11.40 -6.74
CA ALA A 82 2.07 -10.30 -7.66
C ALA A 82 1.83 -8.98 -6.93
N VAL A 83 1.15 -9.00 -5.78
CA VAL A 83 0.97 -7.80 -4.95
C VAL A 83 2.30 -7.34 -4.36
N PHE A 84 3.13 -8.27 -3.88
CA PHE A 84 4.48 -7.96 -3.38
C PHE A 84 5.35 -7.30 -4.44
N ASP A 85 5.32 -7.80 -5.69
CA ASP A 85 6.02 -7.21 -6.82
C ASP A 85 5.45 -5.83 -7.20
N THR A 86 4.13 -5.65 -7.11
CA THR A 86 3.48 -4.36 -7.35
C THR A 86 3.87 -3.31 -6.30
N LEU A 87 4.00 -3.73 -5.03
CA LEU A 87 4.41 -2.85 -3.93
C LEU A 87 5.89 -2.46 -4.02
N ASN A 88 6.73 -3.31 -4.60
CA ASN A 88 8.18 -3.12 -4.66
C ASN A 88 8.70 -3.33 -6.10
N PRO A 89 8.26 -2.49 -7.06
CA PRO A 89 8.42 -2.77 -8.49
C PRO A 89 9.87 -2.63 -8.97
N ASN A 90 10.65 -1.70 -8.41
CA ASN A 90 12.04 -1.45 -8.84
C ASN A 90 13.09 -2.08 -7.93
N ARG A 91 12.70 -2.87 -6.91
CA ARG A 91 13.66 -3.46 -5.94
C ARG A 91 14.74 -4.36 -6.58
N ASN A 92 14.44 -4.89 -7.77
CA ASN A 92 15.31 -5.78 -8.54
C ASN A 92 15.90 -5.10 -9.79
N ASP A 93 15.76 -3.78 -9.93
CA ASP A 93 16.48 -3.02 -10.96
C ASP A 93 17.99 -3.13 -10.69
N ASP A 94 18.81 -3.25 -11.74
CA ASP A 94 20.27 -3.41 -11.64
C ASP A 94 20.93 -2.21 -10.92
N ARG A 95 20.25 -1.06 -10.84
CA ARG A 95 20.69 0.12 -10.07
C ARG A 95 20.67 -0.13 -8.56
N CYS A 96 19.80 -1.02 -8.08
CA CYS A 96 19.67 -1.32 -6.67
C CYS A 96 20.78 -2.25 -6.18
N PRO A 97 21.62 -1.84 -5.20
CA PRO A 97 22.65 -2.72 -4.65
C PRO A 97 22.08 -3.99 -4.00
N GLY A 98 20.84 -3.94 -3.53
CA GLY A 98 20.11 -5.06 -2.94
C GLY A 98 19.33 -5.94 -3.93
N HIS A 99 19.47 -5.76 -5.25
CA HIS A 99 18.69 -6.51 -6.24
C HIS A 99 18.78 -8.04 -6.01
N GLY A 100 17.63 -8.70 -6.03
CA GLY A 100 17.52 -10.15 -5.79
C GLY A 100 17.57 -10.59 -4.32
N PHE A 101 17.83 -9.69 -3.36
CA PHE A 101 17.87 -10.05 -1.94
C PHE A 101 16.46 -10.20 -1.33
N TYR A 102 15.55 -9.26 -1.61
CA TYR A 102 14.21 -9.25 -1.05
C TYR A 102 13.23 -10.06 -1.91
N THR A 103 12.99 -11.31 -1.49
CA THR A 103 12.08 -12.25 -2.16
C THR A 103 10.74 -12.33 -1.44
N TYR A 104 9.69 -12.68 -2.19
CA TYR A 104 8.36 -12.92 -1.63
C TYR A 104 8.38 -14.11 -0.65
N GLU A 105 9.15 -15.14 -0.98
CA GLU A 105 9.32 -16.34 -0.16
C GLU A 105 9.92 -16.00 1.20
N SER A 106 10.98 -15.17 1.25
CA SER A 106 11.57 -14.69 2.50
C SER A 106 10.61 -13.82 3.30
N PHE A 107 9.81 -12.97 2.63
CA PHE A 107 8.75 -12.19 3.29
C PHE A 107 7.72 -13.10 3.96
N LEU A 108 7.17 -14.10 3.23
CA LEU A 108 6.20 -15.03 3.80
C LEU A 108 6.78 -15.84 4.97
N GLU A 109 8.01 -16.31 4.83
CA GLU A 109 8.69 -17.07 5.88
C GLU A 109 8.89 -16.22 7.15
N ALA A 110 9.23 -14.94 7.00
CA ALA A 110 9.35 -14.01 8.11
C ALA A 110 7.99 -13.68 8.74
N ALA A 111 7.00 -13.32 7.93
CA ALA A 111 5.66 -12.94 8.38
C ALA A 111 4.98 -14.06 9.18
N ARG A 112 5.13 -15.33 8.75
CA ARG A 112 4.57 -16.49 9.47
C ARG A 112 5.16 -16.74 10.86
N ARG A 113 6.30 -16.10 11.20
CA ARG A 113 6.84 -16.11 12.58
C ARG A 113 6.11 -15.14 13.51
N PHE A 114 5.33 -14.22 12.95
CA PHE A 114 4.54 -13.22 13.67
C PHE A 114 3.06 -13.39 13.28
N PRO A 115 2.36 -14.40 13.82
CA PRO A 115 1.06 -14.84 13.31
C PRO A 115 -0.06 -13.80 13.40
N GLU A 116 0.13 -12.71 14.15
CA GLU A 116 -0.81 -11.58 14.27
C GLU A 116 -0.56 -10.47 13.22
N PHE A 117 0.62 -10.48 12.57
CA PHE A 117 1.02 -9.47 11.58
C PHE A 117 0.22 -9.61 10.28
N GLY A 118 -0.55 -8.58 9.94
CA GLY A 118 -1.39 -8.54 8.74
C GLY A 118 -2.60 -9.47 8.80
N THR A 119 -2.91 -10.04 9.96
CA THR A 119 -3.97 -11.05 10.17
C THR A 119 -4.93 -10.66 11.30
N THR A 120 -4.73 -9.51 11.93
CA THR A 120 -5.53 -9.03 13.07
C THR A 120 -6.53 -7.94 12.69
N GLY A 121 -7.78 -8.09 13.15
CA GLY A 121 -8.85 -7.11 12.93
C GLY A 121 -9.50 -7.22 11.54
N SER A 122 -10.23 -6.17 11.16
CA SER A 122 -10.94 -6.13 9.87
C SER A 122 -9.98 -6.20 8.68
N TYR A 123 -10.47 -6.65 7.53
CA TYR A 123 -9.79 -6.67 6.25
C TYR A 123 -9.11 -5.34 5.92
N GLU A 124 -9.82 -4.23 6.13
CA GLU A 124 -9.30 -2.88 5.97
C GLU A 124 -8.13 -2.56 6.90
N ASN A 125 -8.19 -2.98 8.16
CA ASN A 125 -7.09 -2.76 9.11
C ASN A 125 -5.87 -3.60 8.76
N ARG A 126 -6.07 -4.84 8.32
CA ARG A 126 -4.99 -5.72 7.88
C ARG A 126 -4.27 -5.19 6.63
N ARG A 127 -5.03 -4.73 5.63
CA ARG A 127 -4.47 -4.02 4.46
C ARG A 127 -3.69 -2.78 4.88
N ARG A 128 -4.24 -2.00 5.82
CA ARG A 128 -3.58 -0.78 6.31
C ARG A 128 -2.29 -1.08 7.08
N GLU A 129 -2.26 -2.12 7.91
CA GLU A 129 -1.07 -2.56 8.62
C GLU A 129 0.04 -2.94 7.62
N LEU A 130 -0.29 -3.76 6.62
CA LEU A 130 0.67 -4.19 5.60
C LEU A 130 1.16 -3.02 4.75
N ALA A 131 0.26 -2.14 4.32
CA ALA A 131 0.63 -0.93 3.60
C ALA A 131 1.52 -0.01 4.44
N ALA A 132 1.26 0.13 5.74
CA ALA A 132 2.10 0.91 6.64
C ALA A 132 3.48 0.28 6.83
N PHE A 133 3.55 -1.05 7.00
CA PHE A 133 4.80 -1.79 7.09
C PHE A 133 5.66 -1.59 5.83
N PHE A 134 5.10 -1.85 4.64
CA PHE A 134 5.82 -1.66 3.37
C PHE A 134 6.17 -0.18 3.16
N GLY A 135 5.27 0.76 3.45
CA GLY A 135 5.54 2.19 3.34
C GLY A 135 6.72 2.66 4.18
N GLN A 136 6.77 2.26 5.46
CA GLN A 136 7.87 2.64 6.37
C GLN A 136 9.19 2.00 5.95
N THR A 137 9.17 0.70 5.68
CA THR A 137 10.39 -0.04 5.32
C THR A 137 10.93 0.36 3.94
N SER A 138 10.05 0.64 2.97
CA SER A 138 10.43 1.21 1.67
C SER A 138 11.07 2.58 1.82
N ALA A 139 10.60 3.43 2.74
CA ALA A 139 11.19 4.74 2.97
C ALA A 139 12.61 4.66 3.56
N LEU A 140 12.90 3.64 4.38
CA LEU A 140 14.22 3.45 4.98
C LEU A 140 15.24 2.84 4.01
N THR A 141 14.77 1.99 3.10
CA THR A 141 15.62 1.20 2.20
C THR A 141 15.56 1.66 0.74
N GLY A 142 14.83 2.73 0.46
CA GLY A 142 14.59 3.21 -0.88
C GLY A 142 15.58 4.26 -1.35
N GLU A 143 15.68 4.42 -2.68
CA GLU A 143 16.52 5.44 -3.32
C GLU A 143 15.74 6.43 -4.19
N GLY A 144 14.41 6.40 -4.10
CA GLY A 144 13.55 7.25 -4.92
C GLY A 144 13.83 8.74 -4.72
N TRP A 145 13.76 9.50 -5.82
CA TRP A 145 13.89 10.95 -5.83
C TRP A 145 12.69 11.60 -6.54
N PRO A 146 12.45 12.91 -6.32
CA PRO A 146 11.42 13.63 -7.06
C PRO A 146 11.64 13.56 -8.57
N GLY A 147 10.72 12.92 -9.28
CA GLY A 147 10.82 12.71 -10.73
C GLY A 147 11.57 11.45 -11.16
N ALA A 148 11.79 10.48 -10.26
CA ALA A 148 12.32 9.18 -10.62
C ALA A 148 11.49 8.51 -11.73
N ASP A 149 12.17 7.75 -12.59
CA ASP A 149 11.54 6.93 -13.63
C ASP A 149 10.80 5.73 -13.02
N ASN A 150 10.13 4.95 -13.86
CA ASN A 150 9.54 3.65 -13.50
C ASN A 150 8.62 3.68 -12.27
N GLY A 151 7.69 4.66 -12.22
CA GLY A 151 6.68 4.74 -11.16
C GLY A 151 6.93 5.84 -10.12
N GLY A 152 8.01 6.61 -10.23
CA GLY A 152 8.24 7.79 -9.38
C GLY A 152 8.86 7.45 -8.04
N GLU A 153 8.97 8.47 -7.18
CA GLU A 153 9.70 8.44 -5.90
C GLU A 153 9.35 7.22 -5.02
N PHE A 154 8.09 6.80 -4.98
CA PHE A 154 7.63 5.72 -4.09
C PHE A 154 7.79 4.31 -4.67
N ALA A 155 8.24 4.17 -5.92
CA ALA A 155 8.42 2.88 -6.59
C ALA A 155 9.79 2.22 -6.29
N TRP A 156 10.67 2.94 -5.60
CA TRP A 156 12.09 2.62 -5.39
C TRP A 156 12.42 2.10 -3.98
N GLY A 157 11.43 1.63 -3.22
CA GLY A 157 11.65 0.97 -1.94
C GLY A 157 12.42 -0.35 -2.06
N TYR A 158 13.00 -0.83 -0.95
CA TYR A 158 13.71 -2.11 -0.89
C TYR A 158 14.92 -2.19 -1.84
N CYS A 159 15.56 -1.06 -2.11
CA CYS A 159 16.71 -0.98 -3.00
C CYS A 159 18.04 -1.31 -2.29
N PHE A 160 18.10 -1.05 -0.98
CA PHE A 160 19.26 -1.33 -0.12
C PHE A 160 18.96 -2.44 0.91
N VAL A 161 19.98 -3.24 1.21
CA VAL A 161 19.99 -4.21 2.31
C VAL A 161 20.80 -3.69 3.49
N ASP A 162 21.90 -3.03 3.18
CA ASP A 162 22.65 -2.20 4.09
C ASP A 162 23.06 -0.92 3.34
N LEU A 163 23.06 0.20 4.06
CA LEU A 163 23.63 1.44 3.54
C LEU A 163 25.09 1.56 4.00
N ASN A 164 25.85 2.41 3.31
CA ASN A 164 27.26 2.65 3.62
C ASN A 164 27.42 3.50 4.89
N TYR A 165 27.20 2.88 6.04
CA TYR A 165 27.35 3.49 7.35
C TYR A 165 28.79 3.36 7.88
N THR A 166 29.26 4.40 8.58
CA THR A 166 30.57 4.41 9.25
C THR A 166 30.45 3.99 10.71
N GLY A 167 31.49 3.36 11.27
CA GLY A 167 31.49 2.86 12.65
C GLY A 167 30.95 1.44 12.81
N ASN A 168 30.98 0.88 14.01
CA ASN A 168 30.54 -0.49 14.29
C ASN A 168 29.17 -0.56 15.00
N TYR A 169 28.60 0.58 15.42
CA TYR A 169 27.30 0.68 16.10
C TYR A 169 27.21 -0.18 17.37
N CYS A 170 28.34 -0.35 18.05
CA CYS A 170 28.42 -1.02 19.33
C CYS A 170 28.52 0.04 20.44
N ILE A 171 27.71 -0.10 21.48
CA ILE A 171 27.80 0.74 22.68
C ILE A 171 28.20 -0.15 23.86
N GLU A 172 29.49 -0.17 24.17
CA GLU A 172 30.03 -0.96 25.29
C GLU A 172 29.54 -0.44 26.64
N GLY A 173 29.33 -1.34 27.59
CA GLY A 173 29.05 -1.01 28.99
C GLY A 173 27.65 -0.44 29.28
N VAL A 174 26.84 -0.14 28.26
CA VAL A 174 25.47 0.39 28.44
C VAL A 174 24.44 -0.73 28.51
N HIS A 175 24.61 -1.79 27.73
CA HIS A 175 23.68 -2.92 27.66
C HIS A 175 24.36 -4.19 28.14
N GLY A 176 24.40 -4.41 29.45
CA GLY A 176 25.10 -5.56 30.07
C GLY A 176 24.66 -6.94 29.58
N ASN A 177 23.44 -7.07 29.04
CA ASN A 177 22.91 -8.31 28.46
C ASN A 177 23.20 -8.45 26.95
N TRP A 178 23.71 -7.41 26.29
CA TRP A 178 23.96 -7.34 24.85
C TRP A 178 25.41 -6.92 24.58
N PRO A 179 26.40 -7.72 25.01
CA PRO A 179 27.80 -7.38 24.82
C PRO A 179 28.15 -7.34 23.34
N CYS A 180 29.01 -6.40 22.97
CA CYS A 180 29.54 -6.34 21.63
C CYS A 180 30.47 -7.52 21.36
N VAL A 181 30.30 -8.14 20.20
CA VAL A 181 31.13 -9.26 19.77
C VAL A 181 32.30 -8.74 18.93
N GLU A 182 33.51 -9.18 19.27
CA GLU A 182 34.73 -8.81 18.55
C GLU A 182 34.60 -9.10 17.04
N GLY A 183 35.02 -8.15 16.21
CA GLY A 183 34.94 -8.25 14.75
C GLY A 183 33.51 -8.15 14.17
N LYS A 184 32.48 -7.92 15.00
CA LYS A 184 31.11 -7.72 14.53
C LYS A 184 30.75 -6.24 14.48
N SER A 185 29.75 -5.94 13.65
CA SER A 185 29.20 -4.61 13.48
C SER A 185 27.68 -4.68 13.45
N TYR A 186 27.06 -3.76 14.17
CA TYR A 186 25.61 -3.62 14.35
C TYR A 186 25.06 -2.42 13.56
N ARG A 187 25.71 -2.12 12.43
CA ARG A 187 25.20 -1.13 11.48
C ARG A 187 23.75 -1.45 11.11
N PRO A 188 22.95 -0.43 10.75
CA PRO A 188 21.60 -0.62 10.25
C PRO A 188 21.58 -1.59 9.06
N ARG A 189 20.63 -2.53 9.08
CA ARG A 189 20.41 -3.53 8.02
C ARG A 189 18.94 -3.91 7.88
N GLY A 190 18.59 -4.35 6.68
CA GLY A 190 17.30 -4.93 6.33
C GLY A 190 16.18 -3.89 6.24
N PRO A 191 14.93 -4.33 6.10
CA PRO A 191 13.80 -3.45 5.77
C PRO A 191 13.56 -2.31 6.77
N ILE A 192 13.85 -2.55 8.05
CA ILE A 192 13.67 -1.56 9.13
C ILE A 192 14.97 -0.84 9.51
N GLU A 193 16.08 -1.12 8.82
CA GLU A 193 17.41 -0.57 9.13
C GLU A 193 17.74 -0.71 10.64
N LEU A 194 17.65 -1.95 11.14
CA LEU A 194 17.77 -2.24 12.59
C LEU A 194 19.17 -1.93 13.11
N THR A 195 19.27 -1.13 14.18
CA THR A 195 20.53 -0.76 14.86
C THR A 195 20.41 -0.82 16.38
#